data_AF-A0A1M6AS98-F1
#
_entry.id   AF-A0A1M6AS98-F1
#
_cell.length_a   1.000
_cell.length_b   1.000
_cell.length_c   1.000
_cell.angle_alpha   90.00
_cell.angle_beta   90.00
_cell.angle_gamma   90.00
#
_symmetry.space_group_name_H-M   'P 1'
#
loop_
_entity.id
_entity.type
_entity.pdbx_description
1 polymer ?
#
loop_
_entity_poly.entity_id
_entity_poly.type
_entity_poly.pdbx_seq_one_letter_code
_entity_poly.pdbx_strand_id
1 'polypeptide(L)'
;MTPEPDRTLVFPGGMPDALAFRERAEARGASVIGASSIEDDPARGFYPEWEYLPFVTGDGFDTALAGLIRRRGVRSVYTPHFVIHRHLEERLGQIAPGTALAAGRFPQDEERAYRALRERVASLPCIAPPGAARAPLTPLERLGLVRLTGTIPGMCGEEKMLALMEVMRHAPEGDIVEIGSWWGRSAALLVLLARRWGIGPVLCVDPWESAAMPQGNALLDSTSARLDTEEALRIFEINLSPLAGGRLNYLRARSTAACAYAPGLEVTTAAFGTTRYSGRIAVLHIDGNHAHEEVERDIAAWVPRLRPGGWIIFDDYEWAFGDGPRRAADSFVAREAGRIAATFRAGPALLVQLRNHAHD
;
A
#
# COMPACT_ATOMS: atom_id res chain seq x y z
N MET A 1 -17.51 36.10 -20.71
CA MET A 1 -16.88 35.03 -21.51
C MET A 1 -16.28 34.05 -20.54
N THR A 2 -16.95 32.92 -20.29
CA THR A 2 -16.32 31.78 -19.61
C THR A 2 -15.15 31.33 -20.48
N PRO A 3 -13.94 31.12 -19.92
CA PRO A 3 -12.84 30.57 -20.71
C PRO A 3 -13.30 29.24 -21.30
N GLU A 4 -13.12 29.06 -22.61
CA GLU A 4 -13.42 27.77 -23.24
C GLU A 4 -12.63 26.68 -22.51
N PRO A 5 -13.27 25.55 -22.14
CA PRO A 5 -12.61 24.50 -21.37
C PRO A 5 -11.37 24.01 -22.10
N ASP A 6 -10.27 23.88 -21.36
CA ASP A 6 -9.03 23.30 -21.88
C ASP A 6 -9.30 21.85 -22.28
N ARG A 7 -9.11 21.54 -23.59
CA ARG A 7 -9.51 20.28 -24.19
C ARG A 7 -8.30 19.47 -24.59
N THR A 8 -8.16 18.29 -23.98
CA THR A 8 -7.00 17.42 -24.18
C THR A 8 -7.37 16.16 -24.96
N LEU A 9 -6.63 15.88 -26.03
CA LEU A 9 -6.68 14.59 -26.72
C LEU A 9 -5.78 13.59 -26.00
N VAL A 10 -6.32 12.42 -25.66
CA VAL A 10 -5.56 11.31 -25.07
C VAL A 10 -5.41 10.20 -26.11
N PHE A 11 -4.18 9.95 -26.57
CA PHE A 11 -3.90 9.00 -27.64
C PHE A 11 -2.58 8.23 -27.41
N PRO A 12 -2.56 6.89 -27.42
CA PRO A 12 -3.71 6.00 -27.42
C PRO A 12 -4.48 6.07 -26.10
N GLY A 13 -5.81 6.05 -26.16
CA GLY A 13 -6.71 6.16 -25.00
C GLY A 13 -6.76 4.92 -24.11
N GLY A 14 -6.45 3.74 -24.66
CA GLY A 14 -6.59 2.47 -23.93
C GLY A 14 -5.44 2.09 -22.99
N MET A 15 -4.36 2.86 -22.94
CA MET A 15 -3.24 2.56 -22.03
C MET A 15 -3.61 2.86 -20.57
N PRO A 16 -3.11 2.09 -19.57
CA PRO A 16 -3.40 2.37 -18.16
C PRO A 16 -3.10 3.81 -17.73
N ASP A 17 -1.96 4.35 -18.17
CA ASP A 17 -1.57 5.74 -17.88
C ASP A 17 -2.47 6.77 -18.59
N ALA A 18 -3.06 6.43 -19.73
CA ALA A 18 -4.05 7.25 -20.43
C ALA A 18 -5.37 7.34 -19.65
N LEU A 19 -5.84 6.21 -19.11
CA LEU A 19 -7.03 6.18 -18.25
C LEU A 19 -6.79 6.94 -16.94
N ALA A 20 -5.62 6.75 -16.32
CA ALA A 20 -5.25 7.48 -15.10
C ALA A 20 -5.09 8.99 -15.36
N PHE A 21 -4.57 9.40 -16.52
CA PHE A 21 -4.53 10.80 -16.92
C PHE A 21 -5.93 11.37 -17.12
N ARG A 22 -6.81 10.64 -17.81
CA ARG A 22 -8.21 11.01 -18.04
C ARG A 22 -8.92 11.32 -16.72
N GLU A 23 -8.84 10.41 -15.75
CA GLU A 23 -9.47 10.58 -14.43
C GLU A 23 -8.96 11.84 -13.71
N ARG A 24 -7.64 12.09 -13.73
CA ARG A 24 -7.05 13.30 -13.13
C ARG A 24 -7.47 14.58 -13.86
N ALA A 25 -7.63 14.52 -15.18
CA ALA A 25 -8.06 15.66 -15.98
C ALA A 25 -9.54 15.98 -15.72
N GLU A 26 -10.40 14.97 -15.71
CA GLU A 26 -11.84 15.10 -15.40
C GLU A 26 -12.06 15.62 -13.97
N ALA A 27 -11.30 15.13 -12.98
CA ALA A 27 -11.35 15.61 -11.60
C ALA A 27 -10.97 17.09 -11.44
N ARG A 28 -10.25 17.67 -12.41
CA ARG A 28 -9.91 19.11 -12.47
C ARG A 28 -10.88 19.91 -13.35
N GLY A 29 -11.93 19.28 -13.87
CA GLY A 29 -12.90 19.89 -14.77
C GLY A 29 -12.39 20.10 -16.21
N ALA A 30 -11.30 19.45 -16.61
CA ALA A 30 -10.81 19.52 -17.99
C ALA A 30 -11.62 18.58 -18.90
N SER A 31 -11.80 18.98 -20.16
CA SER A 31 -12.47 18.15 -21.17
C SER A 31 -11.46 17.23 -21.85
N VAL A 32 -11.80 15.96 -21.99
CA VAL A 32 -10.93 14.92 -22.56
C VAL A 32 -11.61 14.20 -23.71
N ILE A 33 -10.84 13.97 -24.77
CA ILE A 33 -11.25 13.16 -25.92
C ILE A 33 -10.30 11.96 -25.98
N GLY A 34 -10.82 10.75 -26.01
CA GLY A 34 -10.02 9.56 -26.23
C GLY A 34 -9.84 9.29 -27.73
N ALA A 35 -8.72 8.70 -28.12
CA ALA A 35 -8.55 8.20 -29.47
C ALA A 35 -7.74 6.90 -29.51
N SER A 36 -7.95 6.10 -30.54
CA SER A 36 -7.15 4.89 -30.80
C SER A 36 -6.95 4.64 -32.29
N SER A 37 -5.92 3.86 -32.59
CA SER A 37 -5.69 3.27 -33.92
C SER A 37 -6.30 1.89 -34.09
N ILE A 38 -7.00 1.42 -33.06
CA ILE A 38 -7.75 0.17 -33.07
C ILE A 38 -9.23 0.52 -33.19
N GLU A 39 -9.93 -0.10 -34.15
CA GLU A 39 -11.36 0.18 -34.42
C GLU A 39 -12.24 -0.20 -33.23
N ASP A 40 -12.02 -1.39 -32.65
CA ASP A 40 -12.77 -1.93 -31.51
C ASP A 40 -11.97 -1.83 -30.19
N ASP A 41 -11.51 -0.63 -29.87
CA ASP A 41 -10.82 -0.39 -28.60
C ASP A 41 -11.83 -0.36 -27.43
N PRO A 42 -11.75 -1.29 -26.44
CA PRO A 42 -12.68 -1.32 -25.32
C PRO A 42 -12.62 -0.05 -24.47
N ALA A 43 -11.52 0.71 -24.55
CA ALA A 43 -11.38 1.94 -23.80
C ALA A 43 -12.33 3.05 -24.24
N ARG A 44 -12.94 2.94 -25.43
CA ARG A 44 -13.99 3.85 -25.90
C ARG A 44 -15.08 4.07 -24.87
N GLY A 45 -15.46 3.03 -24.11
CA GLY A 45 -16.50 3.13 -23.08
C GLY A 45 -16.13 4.01 -21.88
N PHE A 46 -14.84 4.34 -21.70
CA PHE A 46 -14.36 5.19 -20.61
C PHE A 46 -14.24 6.66 -20.98
N TYR A 47 -14.49 7.05 -22.23
CA TYR A 47 -14.37 8.45 -22.65
C TYR A 47 -15.74 9.01 -23.08
N PRO A 48 -16.06 10.27 -22.74
CA PRO A 48 -17.28 10.92 -23.20
C PRO A 48 -17.28 11.12 -24.72
N GLU A 49 -16.09 11.31 -25.31
CA GLU A 49 -15.88 11.47 -26.74
C GLU A 49 -14.71 10.59 -27.20
N TRP A 50 -14.86 10.03 -28.39
CA TRP A 50 -13.92 9.08 -28.96
C TRP A 50 -13.69 9.33 -30.45
N GLU A 51 -12.44 9.21 -30.89
CA GLU A 51 -12.05 9.36 -32.28
C GLU A 51 -11.13 8.20 -32.72
N TYR A 52 -11.12 7.93 -34.01
CA TYR A 52 -10.13 7.04 -34.62
C TYR A 52 -8.99 7.88 -35.21
N LEU A 53 -7.75 7.44 -35.01
CA LEU A 53 -6.57 7.96 -35.69
C LEU A 53 -5.80 6.79 -36.31
N PRO A 54 -5.30 6.90 -37.56
CA PRO A 54 -4.38 5.90 -38.12
C PRO A 54 -3.20 5.65 -37.18
N PHE A 55 -2.51 4.52 -37.35
CA PHE A 55 -1.24 4.30 -36.64
C PHE A 55 -0.27 5.44 -36.91
N VAL A 56 0.54 5.83 -35.92
CA VAL A 56 1.52 6.92 -36.01
C VAL A 56 2.49 6.75 -37.19
N THR A 57 2.73 5.51 -37.62
CA THR A 57 3.60 5.14 -38.75
C THR A 57 2.89 5.14 -40.10
N GLY A 58 1.57 5.34 -40.14
CA GLY A 58 0.78 5.33 -41.37
C GLY A 58 0.77 6.69 -42.08
N ASP A 59 0.75 6.67 -43.42
CA ASP A 59 0.89 7.85 -44.30
C ASP A 59 -0.17 8.95 -44.11
N GLY A 60 -1.24 8.69 -43.35
CA GLY A 60 -2.32 9.64 -43.08
C GLY A 60 -2.38 10.19 -41.65
N PHE A 61 -1.50 9.75 -40.72
CA PHE A 61 -1.62 10.08 -39.30
C PHE A 61 -1.60 11.58 -39.02
N ASP A 62 -0.57 12.28 -39.48
CA ASP A 62 -0.40 13.71 -39.24
C ASP A 62 -1.58 14.53 -39.78
N THR A 63 -2.07 14.20 -40.99
CA THR A 63 -3.22 14.88 -41.59
C THR A 63 -4.49 14.62 -40.79
N ALA A 64 -4.71 13.37 -40.36
CA ALA A 64 -5.86 13.00 -39.53
C ALA A 64 -5.82 13.69 -38.15
N LEU A 65 -4.65 13.75 -37.52
CA LEU A 65 -4.42 14.40 -36.25
C LEU A 65 -4.65 15.92 -36.33
N ALA A 66 -4.07 16.59 -37.33
CA ALA A 66 -4.29 18.01 -37.58
C ALA A 66 -5.78 18.32 -37.81
N GLY A 67 -6.46 17.48 -38.59
CA GLY A 67 -7.89 17.56 -38.83
C GLY A 67 -8.69 17.43 -37.54
N LEU A 68 -8.39 16.42 -36.71
CA LEU A 68 -9.05 16.19 -35.44
C LEU A 68 -8.88 17.37 -34.50
N ILE A 69 -7.64 17.82 -34.31
CA ILE A 69 -7.31 18.94 -33.41
C ILE A 69 -8.12 20.18 -33.78
N ARG A 70 -8.18 20.51 -35.09
CA ARG A 70 -8.97 21.65 -35.58
C ARG A 70 -10.47 21.45 -35.39
N ARG A 71 -11.02 20.29 -35.78
CA ARG A 71 -12.46 19.99 -35.70
C ARG A 71 -12.98 20.00 -34.27
N ARG A 72 -12.16 19.55 -33.32
CA ARG A 72 -12.54 19.37 -31.91
C ARG A 72 -12.04 20.48 -30.99
N GLY A 73 -11.26 21.44 -31.51
CA GLY A 73 -10.69 22.52 -30.69
C GLY A 73 -9.75 22.00 -29.60
N VAL A 74 -8.96 20.97 -29.90
CA VAL A 74 -7.98 20.40 -28.96
C VAL A 74 -6.86 21.42 -28.76
N ARG A 75 -6.49 21.67 -27.50
CA ARG A 75 -5.39 22.58 -27.13
C ARG A 75 -4.17 21.86 -26.60
N SER A 76 -4.35 20.62 -26.15
CA SER A 76 -3.28 19.78 -25.61
C SER A 76 -3.42 18.35 -26.10
N VAL A 77 -2.30 17.67 -26.38
CA VAL A 77 -2.26 16.24 -26.65
C VAL A 77 -1.49 15.56 -25.52
N TYR A 78 -2.04 14.50 -24.95
CA TYR A 78 -1.37 13.62 -24.01
C TYR A 78 -1.21 12.24 -24.63
N THR A 79 0.00 11.69 -24.52
CA THR A 79 0.28 10.31 -24.90
C THR A 79 1.21 9.66 -23.87
N PRO A 80 0.81 8.51 -23.29
CA PRO A 80 1.69 7.73 -22.43
C PRO A 80 2.64 6.82 -23.22
N HIS A 81 2.50 6.74 -24.54
CA HIS A 81 3.35 5.89 -25.36
C HIS A 81 4.62 6.65 -25.80
N PHE A 82 5.77 6.31 -25.22
CA PHE A 82 7.01 7.08 -25.40
C PHE A 82 7.45 7.28 -26.86
N VAL A 83 7.20 6.32 -27.76
CA VAL A 83 7.50 6.48 -29.20
C VAL A 83 6.57 7.50 -29.88
N ILE A 84 5.28 7.48 -29.54
CA ILE A 84 4.30 8.44 -30.06
C ILE A 84 4.60 9.82 -29.47
N HIS A 85 4.95 9.87 -28.18
CA HIS A 85 5.38 11.09 -27.53
C HIS A 85 6.54 11.75 -28.28
N ARG A 86 7.60 10.98 -28.58
CA ARG A 86 8.75 11.47 -29.35
C ARG A 86 8.35 11.97 -30.73
N HIS A 87 7.52 11.22 -31.47
CA HIS A 87 7.03 11.66 -32.79
C HIS A 87 6.30 13.00 -32.71
N LEU A 88 5.43 13.16 -31.70
CA LEU A 88 4.69 14.41 -31.49
C LEU A 88 5.60 15.54 -31.00
N GLU A 89 6.59 15.27 -30.17
CA GLU A 89 7.56 16.27 -29.73
C GLU A 89 8.30 16.88 -30.94
N GLU A 90 8.67 16.05 -31.91
CA GLU A 90 9.38 16.47 -33.13
C GLU A 90 8.45 17.17 -34.15
N ARG A 91 7.17 16.77 -34.23
CA ARG A 91 6.27 17.16 -35.36
C ARG A 91 5.04 17.96 -34.99
N LEU A 92 4.57 17.95 -33.74
CA LEU A 92 3.27 18.55 -33.36
C LEU A 92 3.20 20.04 -33.71
N GLY A 93 4.30 20.78 -33.56
CA GLY A 93 4.37 22.19 -33.96
C GLY A 93 4.11 22.43 -35.45
N GLN A 94 4.42 21.46 -36.31
CA GLN A 94 4.14 21.51 -37.75
C GLN A 94 2.73 20.99 -38.07
N ILE A 95 2.30 19.93 -37.38
CA ILE A 95 0.98 19.30 -37.56
C ILE A 95 -0.14 20.25 -37.13
N ALA A 96 -0.02 20.87 -35.96
CA ALA A 96 -1.03 21.73 -35.37
C ALA A 96 -0.39 22.84 -34.51
N PRO A 97 0.09 23.93 -35.14
CA PRO A 97 0.69 25.07 -34.44
C PRO A 97 -0.21 25.60 -33.32
N GLY A 98 0.39 25.86 -32.15
CA GLY A 98 -0.34 26.33 -30.96
C GLY A 98 -0.97 25.24 -30.09
N THR A 99 -0.85 23.97 -30.47
CA THR A 99 -1.25 22.83 -29.63
C THR A 99 -0.09 22.41 -28.74
N ALA A 100 -0.33 22.28 -27.44
CA ALA A 100 0.67 21.80 -26.49
C ALA A 100 0.79 20.27 -26.48
N LEU A 101 1.98 19.75 -26.20
CA LEU A 101 2.20 18.35 -25.84
C LEU A 101 2.31 18.27 -24.32
N ALA A 102 1.36 17.59 -23.66
CA ALA A 102 1.41 17.37 -22.22
C ALA A 102 2.56 16.41 -21.87
N ALA A 103 3.21 16.65 -20.73
CA ALA A 103 4.34 15.85 -20.27
C ALA A 103 4.00 14.35 -20.23
N GLY A 104 4.79 13.55 -20.93
CA GLY A 104 4.66 12.09 -20.97
C GLY A 104 5.45 11.40 -19.85
N ARG A 105 5.30 10.08 -19.76
CA ARG A 105 6.26 9.20 -19.08
C ARG A 105 7.15 8.52 -20.10
N PHE A 106 8.43 8.38 -19.78
CA PHE A 106 9.40 7.70 -20.62
C PHE A 106 10.00 6.50 -19.90
N PRO A 107 10.49 5.47 -20.61
CA PRO A 107 11.18 4.33 -19.99
C PRO A 107 12.32 4.74 -19.04
N GLN A 108 13.00 5.85 -19.35
CA GLN A 108 14.07 6.40 -18.50
C GLN A 108 13.54 6.92 -17.15
N ASP A 109 12.26 7.29 -17.03
CA ASP A 109 11.62 7.62 -15.76
C ASP A 109 11.56 6.38 -14.85
N GLU A 110 11.21 5.22 -15.41
CA GLU A 110 11.20 3.95 -14.66
C GLU A 110 12.62 3.58 -14.21
N GLU A 111 13.62 3.69 -15.09
CA GLU A 111 15.02 3.46 -14.73
C GLU A 111 15.51 4.42 -13.63
N ARG A 112 15.10 5.68 -13.67
CA ARG A 112 15.37 6.67 -12.62
C ARG A 112 14.68 6.28 -11.31
N ALA A 113 13.41 5.89 -11.35
CA ALA A 113 12.66 5.47 -10.17
C ALA A 113 13.31 4.23 -9.49
N TYR A 114 13.74 3.23 -10.27
CA TYR A 114 14.44 2.07 -9.74
C TYR A 114 15.85 2.40 -9.23
N ARG A 115 16.56 3.37 -9.81
CA ARG A 115 17.81 3.89 -9.25
C ARG A 115 17.58 4.59 -7.91
N ALA A 116 16.62 5.50 -7.85
CA ALA A 116 16.26 6.22 -6.63
C ALA A 116 15.80 5.27 -5.52
N LEU A 117 15.04 4.22 -5.85
CA LEU A 117 14.68 3.16 -4.90
C LEU A 117 15.92 2.50 -4.29
N ARG A 118 16.92 2.16 -5.12
CA ARG A 118 18.17 1.53 -4.64
C ARG A 118 18.93 2.44 -3.70
N GLU A 119 19.12 3.70 -4.08
CA GLU A 119 19.83 4.70 -3.28
C GLU A 119 19.13 4.93 -1.95
N ARG A 120 17.80 5.12 -1.99
CA ARG A 120 16.98 5.37 -0.80
C ARG A 120 17.00 4.19 0.18
N VAL A 121 16.75 2.96 -0.28
CA VAL A 121 16.76 1.77 0.60
C VAL A 121 18.16 1.48 1.13
N ALA A 122 19.22 1.73 0.35
CA ALA A 122 20.61 1.58 0.81
C ALA A 122 21.02 2.63 1.86
N SER A 123 20.40 3.81 1.85
CA SER A 123 20.66 4.89 2.81
C SER A 123 20.00 4.69 4.18
N LEU A 124 19.01 3.80 4.27
CA LEU A 124 18.29 3.56 5.50
C LEU A 124 19.13 2.70 6.47
N PRO A 125 19.01 2.94 7.79
CA PRO A 125 19.80 2.23 8.78
C PRO A 125 19.52 0.74 8.77
N CYS A 126 20.57 -0.06 8.91
CA CYS A 126 20.45 -1.49 9.12
C CYS A 126 20.22 -1.76 10.60
N ILE A 127 19.12 -2.43 10.93
CA ILE A 127 18.80 -2.85 12.30
C ILE A 127 19.25 -4.30 12.45
N ALA A 128 19.95 -4.61 13.53
CA ALA A 128 20.41 -5.96 13.82
C ALA A 128 20.00 -6.32 15.26
N PRO A 129 18.80 -6.89 15.46
CA PRO A 129 18.40 -7.40 16.75
C PRO A 129 19.37 -8.49 17.25
N PRO A 130 19.58 -8.62 18.57
CA PRO A 130 20.37 -9.71 19.11
C PRO A 130 19.67 -11.08 18.92
N GLY A 131 20.44 -12.16 18.96
CA GLY A 131 19.92 -13.53 18.98
C GLY A 131 19.96 -14.28 17.65
N ALA A 132 19.45 -15.51 17.66
CA ALA A 132 19.45 -16.37 16.48
C ALA A 132 18.50 -15.83 15.40
N ALA A 133 18.95 -15.89 14.15
CA ALA A 133 18.23 -15.39 12.99
C ALA A 133 18.25 -16.44 11.87
N ARG A 134 17.19 -16.48 11.06
CA ARG A 134 17.20 -17.25 9.79
C ARG A 134 18.16 -16.61 8.78
N ALA A 135 18.21 -17.04 7.52
CA ALA A 135 19.05 -16.38 6.51
C ALA A 135 18.52 -14.96 6.16
N PRO A 136 19.40 -13.98 5.85
CA PRO A 136 18.96 -12.65 5.45
C PRO A 136 18.22 -12.68 4.11
N LEU A 137 17.45 -11.63 3.84
CA LEU A 137 17.07 -11.29 2.48
C LEU A 137 18.30 -10.78 1.72
N THR A 138 18.42 -11.17 0.45
CA THR A 138 19.36 -10.54 -0.48
C THR A 138 18.99 -9.06 -0.70
N PRO A 139 19.93 -8.21 -1.14
CA PRO A 139 19.62 -6.82 -1.49
C PRO A 139 18.48 -6.69 -2.50
N LEU A 140 18.40 -7.61 -3.48
CA LEU A 140 17.34 -7.61 -4.48
C LEU A 140 15.98 -8.01 -3.92
N GLU A 141 15.91 -9.03 -3.05
CA GLU A 141 14.65 -9.39 -2.36
C GLU A 141 14.14 -8.22 -1.52
N ARG A 142 15.03 -7.54 -0.77
CA ARG A 142 14.68 -6.35 0.02
C ARG A 142 14.07 -5.24 -0.83
N LEU A 143 14.72 -4.87 -1.94
CA LEU A 143 14.22 -3.87 -2.88
C LEU A 143 12.88 -4.30 -3.53
N GLY A 144 12.77 -5.57 -3.90
CA GLY A 144 11.57 -6.14 -4.48
C GLY A 144 10.36 -6.05 -3.54
N LEU A 145 10.56 -6.36 -2.26
CA LEU A 145 9.51 -6.24 -1.24
C LEU A 145 9.06 -4.79 -1.05
N VAL A 146 10.00 -3.85 -0.87
CA VAL A 146 9.69 -2.42 -0.71
C VAL A 146 8.92 -1.90 -1.93
N ARG A 147 9.35 -2.25 -3.14
CA ARG A 147 8.66 -1.87 -4.38
C ARG A 147 7.26 -2.46 -4.46
N LEU A 148 7.13 -3.76 -4.18
CA LEU A 148 5.86 -4.47 -4.35
C LEU A 148 4.82 -3.96 -3.35
N THR A 149 5.16 -3.90 -2.07
CA THR A 149 4.24 -3.40 -1.05
C THR A 149 4.02 -1.89 -1.17
N GLY A 150 4.95 -1.16 -1.76
CA GLY A 150 4.77 0.25 -2.12
C GLY A 150 3.66 0.52 -3.14
N THR A 151 3.17 -0.50 -3.85
CA THR A 151 2.00 -0.37 -4.74
C THR A 151 0.66 -0.45 -4.01
N ILE A 152 0.66 -0.92 -2.76
CA ILE A 152 -0.53 -0.97 -1.92
C ILE A 152 -0.61 0.36 -1.16
N PRO A 153 -1.74 1.07 -1.20
CA PRO A 153 -1.88 2.32 -0.47
C PRO A 153 -1.83 2.06 1.04
N GLY A 154 -1.28 3.00 1.83
CA GLY A 154 -1.23 2.90 3.30
C GLY A 154 0.01 3.52 3.93
N MET A 155 -0.04 3.75 5.25
CA MET A 155 0.96 4.49 6.03
C MET A 155 2.03 3.57 6.67
N CYS A 156 2.63 2.69 5.88
CA CYS A 156 3.78 1.90 6.31
C CYS A 156 5.06 2.46 5.68
N GLY A 157 5.83 3.22 6.45
CA GLY A 157 7.10 3.82 6.02
C GLY A 157 8.21 2.77 5.81
N GLU A 158 9.18 3.07 4.94
CA GLU A 158 10.24 2.11 4.59
C GLU A 158 11.14 1.75 5.76
N GLU A 159 11.39 2.67 6.69
CA GLU A 159 12.15 2.40 7.92
C GLU A 159 11.48 1.27 8.73
N LYS A 160 10.15 1.35 8.92
CA LYS A 160 9.36 0.30 9.55
C LYS A 160 9.38 -0.99 8.74
N MET A 161 9.25 -0.92 7.41
CA MET A 161 9.33 -2.11 6.55
C MET A 161 10.66 -2.86 6.70
N LEU A 162 11.78 -2.14 6.70
CA LEU A 162 13.10 -2.74 6.87
C LEU A 162 13.28 -3.32 8.28
N ALA A 163 12.75 -2.65 9.30
CA ALA A 163 12.72 -3.19 10.65
C ALA A 163 11.91 -4.50 10.74
N LEU A 164 10.73 -4.53 10.12
CA LEU A 164 9.89 -5.74 10.06
C LEU A 164 10.59 -6.89 9.36
N MET A 165 11.39 -6.64 8.30
CA MET A 165 12.20 -7.69 7.66
C MET A 165 13.18 -8.34 8.65
N GLU A 166 13.85 -7.55 9.47
CA GLU A 166 14.82 -8.08 10.45
C GLU A 166 14.09 -8.71 11.66
N VAL A 167 13.00 -8.12 12.16
CA VAL A 167 12.17 -8.72 13.22
C VAL A 167 11.64 -10.09 12.82
N MET A 168 11.03 -10.20 11.64
CA MET A 168 10.45 -11.45 11.15
C MET A 168 11.50 -12.55 10.99
N ARG A 169 12.72 -12.19 10.58
CA ARG A 169 13.84 -13.11 10.47
C ARG A 169 14.27 -13.72 11.82
N HIS A 170 14.13 -12.96 12.91
CA HIS A 170 14.43 -13.36 14.29
C HIS A 170 13.21 -13.94 15.03
N ALA A 171 11.99 -13.81 14.49
CA ALA A 171 10.78 -14.28 15.14
C ALA A 171 10.73 -15.81 15.24
N PRO A 172 10.25 -16.40 16.34
CA PRO A 172 10.11 -17.85 16.43
C PRO A 172 8.93 -18.32 15.53
N GLU A 173 8.80 -19.60 15.16
CA GLU A 173 7.68 -20.12 14.32
C GLU A 173 6.28 -20.07 14.95
N GLY A 174 5.42 -19.10 14.68
CA GLY A 174 4.05 -19.09 15.20
C GLY A 174 3.15 -18.21 14.36
N ASP A 175 1.92 -18.00 14.82
CA ASP A 175 0.98 -17.13 14.14
C ASP A 175 1.46 -15.68 14.19
N ILE A 176 1.16 -14.92 13.16
CA ILE A 176 1.44 -13.48 13.09
C ILE A 176 0.10 -12.77 13.15
N VAL A 177 -0.06 -11.84 14.07
CA VAL A 177 -1.31 -11.09 14.23
C VAL A 177 -1.03 -9.63 13.95
N GLU A 178 -1.86 -9.02 13.10
CA GLU A 178 -1.90 -7.59 12.87
C GLU A 178 -3.27 -7.06 13.33
N ILE A 179 -3.26 -6.05 14.20
CA ILE A 179 -4.45 -5.30 14.63
C ILE A 179 -4.41 -3.95 13.93
N GLY A 180 -5.46 -3.63 13.18
CA GLY A 180 -5.48 -2.49 12.27
C GLY A 180 -4.73 -2.80 10.98
N SER A 181 -5.47 -3.11 9.92
CA SER A 181 -4.92 -3.58 8.65
C SER A 181 -5.30 -2.68 7.49
N TRP A 182 -6.41 -1.93 7.61
CA TRP A 182 -6.92 -0.98 6.64
C TRP A 182 -6.88 -1.51 5.20
N TRP A 183 -5.96 -1.01 4.35
CA TRP A 183 -5.78 -1.43 2.94
C TRP A 183 -4.76 -2.55 2.71
N GLY A 184 -4.04 -2.97 3.77
CA GLY A 184 -3.23 -4.19 3.78
C GLY A 184 -1.75 -4.02 3.44
N ARG A 185 -1.20 -2.81 3.46
CA ARG A 185 0.20 -2.58 3.06
C ARG A 185 1.21 -3.34 3.92
N SER A 186 1.08 -3.27 5.24
CA SER A 186 1.91 -4.01 6.21
C SER A 186 1.56 -5.50 6.21
N ALA A 187 0.28 -5.87 6.18
CA ALA A 187 -0.17 -7.26 6.03
C ALA A 187 0.47 -7.98 4.84
N ALA A 188 0.56 -7.31 3.67
CA ALA A 188 1.23 -7.85 2.49
C ALA A 188 2.70 -8.17 2.76
N LEU A 189 3.41 -7.26 3.44
CA LEU A 189 4.80 -7.49 3.84
C LEU A 189 4.88 -8.66 4.82
N LEU A 190 4.04 -8.69 5.86
CA LEU A 190 4.02 -9.74 6.88
C LEU A 190 3.82 -11.12 6.26
N VAL A 191 2.84 -11.30 5.35
CA VAL A 191 2.59 -12.62 4.74
C VAL A 191 3.71 -13.05 3.79
N LEU A 192 4.35 -12.11 3.08
CA LEU A 192 5.51 -12.42 2.24
C LEU A 192 6.72 -12.87 3.08
N LEU A 193 6.99 -12.18 4.19
CA LEU A 193 8.07 -12.54 5.13
C LEU A 193 7.78 -13.85 5.86
N ALA A 194 6.53 -14.04 6.29
CA ALA A 194 6.07 -15.28 6.93
C ALA A 194 6.29 -16.49 6.01
N ARG A 195 5.99 -16.34 4.72
CA ARG A 195 6.25 -17.35 3.69
C ARG A 195 7.74 -17.60 3.49
N ARG A 196 8.54 -16.53 3.37
CA ARG A 196 9.99 -16.60 3.13
C ARG A 196 10.75 -17.41 4.18
N TRP A 197 10.28 -17.37 5.42
CA TRP A 197 10.94 -17.98 6.57
C TRP A 197 10.16 -19.10 7.26
N GLY A 198 8.99 -19.46 6.75
CA GLY A 198 8.16 -20.52 7.32
C GLY A 198 7.72 -20.23 8.76
N ILE A 199 7.37 -18.98 9.08
CA ILE A 199 7.05 -18.58 10.46
C ILE A 199 5.69 -19.13 10.87
N GLY A 200 4.65 -18.82 10.12
CA GLY A 200 3.27 -19.23 10.39
C GLY A 200 2.26 -18.42 9.57
N PRO A 201 0.95 -18.63 9.77
CA PRO A 201 -0.09 -17.87 9.09
C PRO A 201 -0.25 -16.47 9.68
N VAL A 202 -0.74 -15.54 8.87
CA VAL A 202 -1.06 -14.16 9.25
C VAL A 202 -2.56 -14.02 9.52
N LEU A 203 -2.92 -13.39 10.63
CA LEU A 203 -4.28 -13.00 10.99
C LEU A 203 -4.35 -11.49 11.07
N CYS A 204 -5.13 -10.89 10.19
CA CYS A 204 -5.47 -9.46 10.24
C CYS A 204 -6.76 -9.27 11.05
N VAL A 205 -6.80 -8.29 11.95
CA VAL A 205 -7.96 -7.98 12.77
C VAL A 205 -8.25 -6.51 12.65
N ASP A 206 -9.36 -6.18 12.00
CA ASP A 206 -9.77 -4.79 11.75
C ASP A 206 -11.30 -4.74 11.70
N PRO A 207 -11.96 -3.74 12.32
CA PRO A 207 -13.41 -3.63 12.23
C PRO A 207 -13.94 -3.36 10.82
N TRP A 208 -13.21 -2.58 10.00
CA TRP A 208 -13.73 -1.94 8.79
C TRP A 208 -15.16 -1.41 8.99
N GLU A 209 -15.35 -0.65 10.07
CA GLU A 209 -16.64 -0.13 10.53
C GLU A 209 -16.48 1.34 10.92
N SER A 210 -17.31 2.22 10.36
CA SER A 210 -17.26 3.67 10.64
C SER A 210 -17.39 4.00 12.13
N ALA A 211 -18.18 3.20 12.88
CA ALA A 211 -18.36 3.38 14.33
C ALA A 211 -17.11 3.03 15.17
N ALA A 212 -16.09 2.40 14.57
CA ALA A 212 -14.82 2.11 15.22
C ALA A 212 -13.70 3.09 14.86
N MET A 213 -13.95 4.01 13.91
CA MET A 213 -12.98 5.00 13.43
C MET A 213 -12.66 6.14 14.40
N PRO A 214 -13.60 6.66 15.23
CA PRO A 214 -13.30 7.79 16.10
C PRO A 214 -12.16 7.48 17.09
N GLN A 215 -11.23 8.41 17.23
CA GLN A 215 -10.05 8.29 18.10
C GLN A 215 -9.97 9.41 19.15
N GLY A 216 -10.92 10.35 19.13
CA GLY A 216 -10.96 11.47 20.09
C GLY A 216 -10.17 12.70 19.64
N ASN A 217 -9.70 12.74 18.38
CA ASN A 217 -9.07 13.91 17.77
C ASN A 217 -9.99 14.48 16.68
N ALA A 218 -10.47 15.72 16.86
CA ALA A 218 -11.48 16.31 15.99
C ALA A 218 -11.07 16.40 14.49
N LEU A 219 -9.80 16.69 14.20
CA LEU A 219 -9.33 16.77 12.81
C LEU A 219 -9.31 15.38 12.16
N LEU A 220 -8.80 14.39 12.88
CA LEU A 220 -8.78 13.01 12.39
C LEU A 220 -10.18 12.42 12.28
N ASP A 221 -11.03 12.61 13.28
CA ASP A 221 -12.37 12.07 13.33
C ASP A 221 -13.22 12.64 12.17
N SER A 222 -13.12 13.95 11.92
CA SER A 222 -13.83 14.60 10.80
C SER A 222 -13.31 14.20 9.42
N THR A 223 -12.02 13.87 9.31
CA THR A 223 -11.41 13.39 8.06
C THR A 223 -11.80 11.94 7.80
N SER A 224 -11.69 11.09 8.83
CA SER A 224 -11.97 9.65 8.78
C SER A 224 -13.46 9.36 8.56
N ALA A 225 -14.36 10.23 9.04
CA ALA A 225 -15.80 10.13 8.79
C ALA A 225 -16.19 10.18 7.30
N ARG A 226 -15.28 10.62 6.41
CA ARG A 226 -15.50 10.66 4.96
C ARG A 226 -15.02 9.41 4.24
N LEU A 227 -14.35 8.50 4.95
CA LEU A 227 -13.80 7.28 4.36
C LEU A 227 -14.88 6.20 4.27
N ASP A 228 -14.90 5.50 3.15
CA ASP A 228 -15.74 4.33 2.96
C ASP A 228 -15.01 3.10 3.50
N THR A 229 -15.46 2.60 4.65
CA THR A 229 -14.84 1.45 5.30
C THR A 229 -15.13 0.12 4.59
N GLU A 230 -16.23 0.04 3.83
CA GLU A 230 -16.53 -1.15 3.02
C GLU A 230 -15.62 -1.22 1.80
N GLU A 231 -15.42 -0.08 1.14
CA GLU A 231 -14.46 0.01 0.03
C GLU A 231 -13.02 -0.20 0.53
N ALA A 232 -12.68 0.24 1.74
CA ALA A 232 -11.40 -0.05 2.35
C ALA A 232 -11.17 -1.56 2.55
N LEU A 233 -12.17 -2.31 3.03
CA LEU A 233 -12.11 -3.77 3.10
C LEU A 233 -11.96 -4.40 1.71
N ARG A 234 -12.70 -3.91 0.72
CA ARG A 234 -12.59 -4.40 -0.66
C ARG A 234 -11.20 -4.18 -1.24
N ILE A 235 -10.60 -3.02 -1.01
CA ILE A 235 -9.22 -2.72 -1.40
C ILE A 235 -8.25 -3.71 -0.73
N PHE A 236 -8.42 -3.96 0.57
CA PHE A 236 -7.62 -4.96 1.30
C PHE A 236 -7.75 -6.37 0.70
N GLU A 237 -8.98 -6.82 0.42
CA GLU A 237 -9.24 -8.12 -0.20
C GLU A 237 -8.59 -8.23 -1.59
N ILE A 238 -8.74 -7.21 -2.45
CA ILE A 238 -8.13 -7.17 -3.77
C ILE A 238 -6.61 -7.27 -3.66
N ASN A 239 -6.00 -6.44 -2.82
CA ASN A 239 -4.55 -6.37 -2.67
C ASN A 239 -3.95 -7.67 -2.14
N LEU A 240 -4.62 -8.33 -1.20
CA LEU A 240 -4.06 -9.50 -0.52
C LEU A 240 -4.56 -10.84 -1.04
N SER A 241 -5.59 -10.87 -1.91
CA SER A 241 -6.05 -12.11 -2.54
C SER A 241 -4.93 -12.92 -3.22
N PRO A 242 -3.94 -12.32 -3.93
CA PRO A 242 -2.85 -13.09 -4.52
C PRO A 242 -1.86 -13.64 -3.47
N LEU A 243 -1.91 -13.08 -2.26
CA LEU A 243 -1.01 -13.37 -1.14
C LEU A 243 -1.65 -14.26 -0.07
N ALA A 244 -2.94 -14.59 -0.18
CA ALA A 244 -3.65 -15.40 0.81
C ALA A 244 -3.11 -16.83 0.89
N GLY A 245 -3.42 -17.66 -0.12
CA GLY A 245 -2.89 -19.03 -0.29
C GLY A 245 -2.93 -19.89 0.98
N GLY A 246 -3.99 -19.78 1.78
CA GLY A 246 -4.16 -20.51 3.05
C GLY A 246 -3.19 -20.10 4.17
N ARG A 247 -2.51 -18.96 4.04
CA ARG A 247 -1.54 -18.43 5.01
C ARG A 247 -1.88 -17.03 5.51
N LEU A 248 -2.99 -16.46 5.07
CA LEU A 248 -3.48 -15.17 5.53
C LEU A 248 -5.00 -15.26 5.60
N ASN A 249 -5.57 -14.68 6.65
CA ASN A 249 -6.99 -14.43 6.73
C ASN A 249 -7.26 -13.18 7.58
N TYR A 250 -8.51 -12.75 7.65
CA TYR A 250 -8.91 -11.63 8.47
C TYR A 250 -10.15 -11.90 9.31
N LEU A 251 -10.26 -11.19 10.43
CA LEU A 251 -11.47 -11.05 11.22
C LEU A 251 -11.96 -9.61 11.09
N ARG A 252 -13.15 -9.43 10.50
CA ARG A 252 -13.85 -8.15 10.47
C ARG A 252 -14.48 -7.88 11.83
N ALA A 253 -13.67 -7.44 12.79
CA ALA A 253 -14.08 -7.25 14.18
C ALA A 253 -13.16 -6.28 14.92
N ARG A 254 -13.68 -5.68 16.00
CA ARG A 254 -12.82 -5.03 17.00
C ARG A 254 -11.86 -6.07 17.60
N SER A 255 -10.63 -5.66 17.84
CA SER A 255 -9.55 -6.47 18.43
C SER A 255 -9.95 -7.18 19.72
N THR A 256 -10.74 -6.52 20.57
CA THR A 256 -11.26 -7.08 21.82
C THR A 256 -12.34 -8.14 21.61
N ALA A 257 -13.17 -8.02 20.57
CA ALA A 257 -14.16 -9.04 20.21
C ALA A 257 -13.49 -10.25 19.54
N ALA A 258 -12.41 -10.02 18.80
CA ALA A 258 -11.59 -11.06 18.17
C ALA A 258 -10.74 -11.87 19.17
N CYS A 259 -10.80 -11.58 20.48
CA CYS A 259 -10.07 -12.31 21.51
C CYS A 259 -10.52 -13.76 21.71
N ALA A 260 -11.53 -14.25 20.97
CA ALA A 260 -11.82 -15.68 20.84
C ALA A 260 -10.65 -16.48 20.21
N TYR A 261 -9.59 -15.80 19.75
CA TYR A 261 -8.34 -16.42 19.35
C TYR A 261 -7.81 -17.43 20.38
N ALA A 262 -7.73 -18.68 19.93
CA ALA A 262 -7.36 -19.86 20.71
C ALA A 262 -6.70 -20.91 19.80
N PRO A 263 -6.02 -21.93 20.37
CA PRO A 263 -5.45 -23.02 19.60
C PRO A 263 -6.50 -23.73 18.74
N GLY A 264 -6.18 -23.94 17.45
CA GLY A 264 -7.08 -24.58 16.50
C GLY A 264 -8.14 -23.64 15.92
N LEU A 265 -8.03 -22.32 16.13
CA LEU A 265 -8.87 -21.35 15.44
C LEU A 265 -8.80 -21.57 13.93
N GLU A 266 -9.97 -21.70 13.31
CA GLU A 266 -10.13 -21.67 11.86
C GLU A 266 -10.91 -20.42 11.49
N VAL A 267 -10.38 -19.64 10.56
CA VAL A 267 -11.07 -18.48 10.00
C VAL A 267 -11.37 -18.79 8.54
N THR A 268 -12.62 -18.57 8.13
CA THR A 268 -13.05 -18.70 6.75
C THR A 268 -13.69 -17.41 6.27
N THR A 269 -13.18 -16.85 5.18
CA THR A 269 -13.75 -15.68 4.52
C THR A 269 -14.00 -16.00 3.04
N ALA A 270 -14.89 -15.24 2.41
CA ALA A 270 -15.16 -15.41 0.98
C ALA A 270 -13.91 -15.09 0.13
N ALA A 271 -13.14 -14.07 0.53
CA ALA A 271 -11.96 -13.63 -0.22
C ALA A 271 -10.78 -14.59 -0.11
N PHE A 272 -10.50 -15.15 1.08
CA PHE A 272 -9.25 -15.88 1.34
C PHE A 272 -9.42 -17.37 1.64
N GLY A 273 -10.66 -17.88 1.64
CA GLY A 273 -10.95 -19.26 2.01
C GLY A 273 -10.67 -19.51 3.49
N THR A 274 -10.22 -20.72 3.82
CA THR A 274 -9.97 -21.15 5.22
C THR A 274 -8.48 -21.11 5.57
N THR A 275 -8.16 -20.54 6.73
CA THR A 275 -6.82 -20.55 7.32
C THR A 275 -6.90 -21.03 8.76
N ARG A 276 -5.96 -21.90 9.17
CA ARG A 276 -5.86 -22.46 10.52
C ARG A 276 -4.75 -21.79 11.30
N TYR A 277 -4.98 -21.50 12.57
CA TYR A 277 -4.02 -20.85 13.46
C TYR A 277 -3.65 -21.76 14.63
N SER A 278 -2.39 -21.68 15.06
CA SER A 278 -1.86 -22.47 16.17
C SER A 278 -2.34 -21.99 17.55
N GLY A 279 -2.85 -20.75 17.64
CA GLY A 279 -3.21 -20.11 18.89
C GLY A 279 -2.02 -19.54 19.65
N ARG A 280 -0.85 -19.43 19.02
CA ARG A 280 0.39 -18.97 19.66
C ARG A 280 1.11 -17.95 18.78
N ILE A 281 1.24 -16.73 19.28
CA ILE A 281 1.67 -15.59 18.48
C ILE A 281 3.20 -15.46 18.50
N ALA A 282 3.81 -15.45 17.33
CA ALA A 282 5.23 -15.14 17.14
C ALA A 282 5.49 -13.64 16.98
N VAL A 283 4.59 -12.94 16.29
CA VAL A 283 4.70 -11.51 16.03
C VAL A 283 3.32 -10.88 16.17
N LEU A 284 3.22 -9.82 16.98
CA LEU A 284 2.02 -9.02 17.18
C LEU A 284 2.30 -7.59 16.70
N HIS A 285 1.57 -7.13 15.70
CA HIS A 285 1.60 -5.75 15.22
C HIS A 285 0.33 -5.03 15.70
N ILE A 286 0.49 -3.94 16.45
CA ILE A 286 -0.60 -3.14 17.01
C ILE A 286 -0.61 -1.78 16.32
N ASP A 287 -1.60 -1.56 15.47
CA ASP A 287 -1.85 -0.34 14.67
C ASP A 287 -3.36 -0.06 14.55
N GLY A 288 -4.09 -0.34 15.64
CA GLY A 288 -5.54 -0.22 15.70
C GLY A 288 -6.01 1.23 15.94
N ASN A 289 -6.74 1.44 17.03
CA ASN A 289 -7.18 2.78 17.42
C ASN A 289 -6.12 3.43 18.32
N HIS A 290 -5.72 4.67 17.99
CA HIS A 290 -4.62 5.37 18.66
C HIS A 290 -5.00 5.99 20.01
N ALA A 291 -6.26 5.86 20.44
CA ALA A 291 -6.64 6.19 21.81
C ALA A 291 -5.91 5.26 22.81
N HIS A 292 -5.29 5.87 23.82
CA HIS A 292 -4.49 5.17 24.84
C HIS A 292 -5.21 3.94 25.44
N GLU A 293 -6.49 4.09 25.77
CA GLU A 293 -7.30 3.03 26.37
C GLU A 293 -7.56 1.86 25.41
N GLU A 294 -7.64 2.11 24.10
CA GLU A 294 -7.82 1.05 23.11
C GLU A 294 -6.52 0.27 22.91
N VAL A 295 -5.37 0.96 22.88
CA VAL A 295 -4.06 0.28 22.79
C VAL A 295 -3.79 -0.58 24.03
N GLU A 296 -4.12 -0.11 25.25
CA GLU A 296 -4.01 -0.94 26.47
C GLU A 296 -4.95 -2.15 26.44
N ARG A 297 -6.14 -2.04 25.82
CA ARG A 297 -7.03 -3.20 25.60
C ARG A 297 -6.45 -4.20 24.61
N ASP A 298 -5.80 -3.73 23.54
CA ASP A 298 -5.10 -4.58 22.58
C ASP A 298 -3.96 -5.35 23.26
N ILE A 299 -3.16 -4.65 24.07
CA ILE A 299 -2.10 -5.25 24.87
C ILE A 299 -2.66 -6.34 25.77
N ALA A 300 -3.69 -6.02 26.56
CA ALA A 300 -4.29 -6.95 27.51
C ALA A 300 -4.92 -8.18 26.81
N ALA A 301 -5.52 -7.98 25.64
CA ALA A 301 -6.15 -9.06 24.88
C ALA A 301 -5.12 -9.96 24.18
N TRP A 302 -4.05 -9.42 23.58
CA TRP A 302 -3.24 -10.19 22.65
C TRP A 302 -1.86 -10.58 23.18
N VAL A 303 -1.23 -9.77 24.03
CA VAL A 303 0.12 -10.07 24.56
C VAL A 303 0.19 -11.38 25.36
N PRO A 304 -0.81 -11.79 26.17
CA PRO A 304 -0.76 -13.07 26.87
C PRO A 304 -0.63 -14.31 25.96
N ARG A 305 -0.94 -14.16 24.66
CA ARG A 305 -0.85 -15.24 23.65
C ARG A 305 0.50 -15.26 22.93
N LEU A 306 1.38 -14.30 23.20
CA LEU A 306 2.71 -14.26 22.62
C LEU A 306 3.59 -15.36 23.19
N ARG A 307 4.39 -15.92 22.30
CA ARG A 307 5.39 -16.93 22.67
C ARG A 307 6.64 -16.26 23.21
N PRO A 308 7.41 -16.98 24.05
CA PRO A 308 8.76 -16.54 24.39
C PRO A 308 9.59 -16.32 23.11
N GLY A 309 10.41 -15.27 23.11
CA GLY A 309 11.15 -14.83 21.92
C GLY A 309 10.33 -14.06 20.89
N GLY A 310 9.01 -13.96 21.09
CA GLY A 310 8.10 -13.27 20.20
C GLY A 310 8.29 -11.75 20.22
N TRP A 311 7.74 -11.11 19.19
CA TRP A 311 7.88 -9.68 18.95
C TRP A 311 6.55 -8.96 19.04
N ILE A 312 6.59 -7.74 19.59
CA ILE A 312 5.50 -6.78 19.57
C ILE A 312 5.98 -5.55 18.81
N ILE A 313 5.17 -5.06 17.89
CA ILE A 313 5.36 -3.81 17.17
C ILE A 313 4.23 -2.89 17.62
N PHE A 314 4.58 -1.84 18.35
CA PHE A 314 3.70 -0.73 18.66
C PHE A 314 3.88 0.30 17.55
N ASP A 315 2.94 0.33 16.61
CA ASP A 315 2.96 1.32 15.55
C ASP A 315 2.54 2.69 16.08
N ASP A 316 2.89 3.74 15.35
CA ASP A 316 2.56 5.13 15.71
C ASP A 316 2.94 5.50 17.16
N TYR A 317 4.04 4.91 17.64
CA TYR A 317 4.72 5.31 18.87
C TYR A 317 5.16 6.78 18.83
N GLU A 318 5.58 7.29 17.66
CA GLU A 318 5.67 8.74 17.43
C GLU A 318 4.58 9.14 16.42
N TRP A 319 3.50 9.76 16.90
CA TRP A 319 2.33 10.09 16.09
C TRP A 319 1.99 11.57 16.16
N ALA A 320 1.60 12.14 15.03
CA ALA A 320 1.39 13.59 14.92
C ALA A 320 0.13 14.11 15.64
N PHE A 321 -0.80 13.22 15.98
CA PHE A 321 -2.15 13.59 16.42
C PHE A 321 -2.45 13.21 17.88
N GLY A 322 -1.44 12.74 18.61
CA GLY A 322 -1.54 12.34 20.01
C GLY A 322 -0.38 11.43 20.44
N ASP A 323 -0.41 10.95 21.67
CA ASP A 323 0.63 10.13 22.28
C ASP A 323 0.10 8.82 22.90
N GLY A 324 -1.13 8.43 22.54
CA GLY A 324 -1.79 7.24 23.11
C GLY A 324 -1.00 5.95 22.94
N PRO A 325 -0.52 5.59 21.73
CA PRO A 325 0.30 4.40 21.53
C PRO A 325 1.62 4.48 22.29
N ARG A 326 2.26 5.66 22.30
CA ARG A 326 3.48 5.91 23.07
C ARG A 326 3.32 5.61 24.55
N ARG A 327 2.28 6.18 25.16
CA ARG A 327 2.00 6.03 26.59
C ARG A 327 1.72 4.58 26.97
N ALA A 328 0.94 3.87 26.16
CA ALA A 328 0.64 2.45 26.37
C ALA A 328 1.88 1.57 26.20
N ALA A 329 2.71 1.84 25.19
CA ALA A 329 3.97 1.14 24.96
C ALA A 329 5.00 1.40 26.07
N ASP A 330 5.15 2.64 26.54
CA ASP A 330 6.03 3.01 27.65
C ASP A 330 5.59 2.32 28.96
N SER A 331 4.29 2.32 29.24
CA SER A 331 3.64 1.60 30.35
C SER A 331 3.95 0.10 30.30
N PHE A 332 3.79 -0.51 29.12
CA PHE A 332 4.12 -1.91 28.90
C PHE A 332 5.60 -2.22 29.13
N VAL A 333 6.51 -1.43 28.53
CA VAL A 333 7.96 -1.63 28.66
C VAL A 333 8.40 -1.50 30.11
N ALA A 334 7.89 -0.52 30.85
CA ALA A 334 8.20 -0.33 32.25
C ALA A 334 7.73 -1.52 33.11
N ARG A 335 6.51 -2.01 32.89
CA ARG A 335 5.92 -3.14 33.62
C ARG A 335 6.61 -4.47 33.31
N GLU A 336 7.01 -4.68 32.06
CA GLU A 336 7.55 -5.96 31.56
C GLU A 336 9.07 -5.94 31.40
N ALA A 337 9.78 -4.96 31.97
CA ALA A 337 11.23 -4.75 31.76
C ALA A 337 12.07 -6.02 31.98
N GLY A 338 11.73 -6.84 32.99
CA GLY A 338 12.42 -8.11 33.26
C GLY A 338 12.23 -9.21 32.21
N ARG A 339 11.18 -9.09 31.39
CA ARG A 339 10.82 -10.04 30.31
C ARG A 339 11.25 -9.55 28.93
N ILE A 340 11.80 -8.35 28.81
CA ILE A 340 12.21 -7.77 27.53
C ILE A 340 13.67 -8.14 27.22
N ALA A 341 13.91 -8.56 25.99
CA ALA A 341 15.23 -8.90 25.45
C ALA A 341 15.84 -7.74 24.65
N ALA A 342 15.02 -7.05 23.87
CA ALA A 342 15.44 -5.93 23.04
C ALA A 342 14.29 -4.95 22.82
N THR A 343 14.65 -3.67 22.70
CA THR A 343 13.74 -2.60 22.27
C THR A 343 14.47 -1.64 21.35
N PHE A 344 13.86 -1.24 20.25
CA PHE A 344 14.38 -0.18 19.39
C PHE A 344 13.25 0.49 18.62
N ARG A 345 13.52 1.70 18.13
CA ARG A 345 12.59 2.45 17.29
C ARG A 345 12.98 2.31 15.82
N ALA A 346 11.98 2.31 14.94
CA ALA A 346 12.19 2.36 13.50
C ALA A 346 11.06 3.17 12.83
N GLY A 347 11.39 4.35 12.32
CA GLY A 347 10.39 5.34 11.95
C GLY A 347 9.47 5.66 13.14
N PRO A 348 8.14 5.70 12.96
CA PRO A 348 7.21 6.00 14.04
C PRO A 348 6.92 4.81 14.96
N ALA A 349 7.51 3.63 14.75
CA ALA A 349 7.18 2.43 15.54
C ALA A 349 8.20 2.11 16.64
N LEU A 350 7.74 1.54 17.75
CA LEU A 350 8.57 0.87 18.76
C LEU A 350 8.44 -0.65 18.63
N LEU A 351 9.58 -1.31 18.50
CA LEU A 351 9.67 -2.77 18.39
C LEU A 351 10.24 -3.34 19.67
N VAL A 352 9.59 -4.38 20.19
CA VAL A 352 9.89 -5.00 21.49
C VAL A 352 9.98 -6.52 21.32
N GLN A 353 11.08 -7.12 21.76
CA GLN A 353 11.23 -8.56 21.81
C GLN A 353 11.10 -9.06 23.25
N LEU A 354 10.30 -10.10 23.45
CA LEU A 354 10.24 -10.82 24.72
C LEU A 354 11.37 -11.85 24.82
N ARG A 355 11.89 -12.09 26.02
CA ARG A 355 12.92 -13.09 26.29
C ARG A 355 12.42 -14.50 25.94
N ASN A 356 13.35 -15.34 25.49
CA ASN A 356 13.13 -16.78 25.48
C ASN A 356 13.13 -17.27 26.93
N HIS A 357 12.07 -17.94 27.37
CA HIS A 357 12.12 -18.74 28.59
C HIS A 357 12.87 -20.04 28.27
N ALA A 358 14.18 -19.94 28.11
CA ALA A 358 15.07 -21.08 28.03
C ALA A 358 16.16 -20.92 29.10
N HIS A 359 15.93 -21.60 30.23
CA HIS A 359 16.81 -21.82 31.37
C HIS A 359 17.14 -20.60 32.25
N ASP A 360 16.45 -20.52 33.40
CA ASP A 360 17.17 -20.41 34.67
C ASP A 360 17.72 -21.79 35.05
#